data_AF-A0A183FNW8-F1
#
_entry.id   AF-A0A183FNW8-F1
#
_cell.length_a   1.000
_cell.length_b   1.000
_cell.length_c   1.000
_cell.angle_alpha   90.00
_cell.angle_beta   90.00
_cell.angle_gamma   90.00
#
_symmetry.space_group_name_H-M   'P 1'
#
loop_
_entity.id
_entity.type
_entity.pdbx_description
1 polymer ?
#
loop_
_entity_poly.entity_id
_entity_poly.type
_entity_poly.pdbx_seq_one_letter_code
_entity_poly.pdbx_strand_id
1 'polypeptide(L)'
;MSATSDADLGQCSIAINPEAFAPLFNERLQEFINTMRNLRSTGEKKVLVAGDKEKHARLIEQIGGIPYHPNQIKNADELAKVHGVEKVKVIKQY
;
A
#
# COMPACT_ATOMS: atom_id res chain seq x y z
N MET A 1 10.54 5.86 -18.48
CA MET A 1 9.92 7.20 -18.45
C MET A 1 11.02 8.21 -18.21
N SER A 2 11.22 9.14 -19.12
CA SER A 2 12.23 10.20 -18.97
C SER A 2 11.62 11.35 -18.16
N ALA A 3 12.28 11.82 -17.11
CA ALA A 3 11.82 12.94 -16.28
C ALA A 3 12.12 14.32 -16.93
N THR A 4 12.26 14.38 -18.25
CA THR A 4 12.74 15.56 -19.00
C THR A 4 11.63 16.33 -19.70
N SER A 5 10.38 15.88 -19.64
CA SER A 5 9.22 16.54 -20.21
C SER A 5 8.07 16.52 -19.22
N ASP A 6 7.17 17.49 -19.35
CA ASP A 6 5.97 17.56 -18.54
C ASP A 6 5.13 16.28 -18.70
N ALA A 7 4.61 15.80 -17.57
CA ALA A 7 3.81 14.60 -17.52
C ALA A 7 2.34 14.94 -17.85
N ASP A 8 1.89 14.56 -19.05
CA ASP A 8 0.48 14.69 -19.46
C ASP A 8 -0.33 13.48 -18.94
N LEU A 9 -0.65 13.52 -17.64
CA LEU A 9 -1.36 12.43 -16.95
C LEU A 9 -2.81 12.82 -16.67
N GLY A 10 -3.74 12.22 -17.42
CA GLY A 10 -5.17 12.29 -17.09
C GLY A 10 -5.51 11.40 -15.89
N GLN A 11 -6.32 11.91 -14.96
CA GLN A 11 -6.84 11.15 -13.82
C GLN A 11 -8.36 11.33 -13.74
N CYS A 12 -9.07 10.27 -13.35
CA CYS A 12 -10.51 10.30 -13.08
C CYS A 12 -10.76 9.74 -11.68
N SER A 13 -11.51 10.48 -10.88
CA SER A 13 -11.86 10.09 -9.51
C SER A 13 -13.36 10.17 -9.32
N ILE A 14 -13.95 9.08 -8.84
CA ILE A 14 -15.39 8.95 -8.65
C ILE A 14 -15.63 8.49 -7.21
N ALA A 15 -16.53 9.19 -6.51
CA ALA A 15 -17.01 8.80 -5.19
C ALA A 15 -18.50 8.49 -5.28
N ILE A 16 -18.90 7.33 -4.73
CA ILE A 16 -20.29 6.88 -4.71
C ILE A 16 -20.65 6.65 -3.25
N ASN A 17 -21.76 7.25 -2.79
CA ASN A 17 -22.32 6.94 -1.49
C ASN A 17 -23.21 5.69 -1.58
N PRO A 18 -22.81 4.53 -1.03
CA PRO A 18 -23.60 3.30 -1.14
C PRO A 18 -24.94 3.35 -0.40
N GLU A 19 -25.03 4.16 0.67
CA GLU A 19 -26.23 4.29 1.50
C GLU A 19 -27.40 4.93 0.74
N ALA A 20 -27.11 5.68 -0.33
CA ALA A 20 -28.13 6.24 -1.22
C ALA A 20 -28.84 5.18 -2.08
N PHE A 21 -28.29 3.96 -2.17
CA PHE A 21 -28.81 2.88 -3.02
C PHE A 21 -29.40 1.73 -2.22
N ALA A 22 -28.73 1.30 -1.15
CA ALA A 22 -29.20 0.20 -0.33
C ALA A 22 -28.71 0.33 1.12
N PRO A 23 -29.55 -0.01 2.11
CA PRO A 23 -29.11 -0.12 3.49
C PRO A 23 -28.14 -1.29 3.66
N LEU A 24 -27.33 -1.24 4.72
CA LEU A 24 -26.43 -2.32 5.15
C LEU A 24 -25.43 -2.77 4.07
N PHE A 25 -24.98 -1.84 3.22
CA PHE A 25 -24.03 -2.15 2.15
C PHE A 25 -22.72 -2.73 2.69
N ASN A 26 -22.20 -2.15 3.78
CA ASN A 26 -20.93 -2.55 4.39
C ASN A 26 -21.00 -3.99 4.91
N GLU A 27 -22.08 -4.36 5.58
CA GLU A 27 -22.32 -5.68 6.13
C GLU A 27 -22.40 -6.73 5.01
N ARG A 28 -23.17 -6.43 3.96
CA ARG A 28 -23.32 -7.32 2.80
C ARG A 28 -21.99 -7.52 2.06
N LEU A 29 -21.23 -6.44 1.87
CA LEU A 29 -19.91 -6.53 1.24
C LEU A 29 -18.93 -7.32 2.11
N GLN A 30 -18.96 -7.11 3.43
CA GLN A 30 -18.11 -7.83 4.37
C GLN A 30 -18.43 -9.34 4.38
N GLU A 31 -19.71 -9.72 4.35
CA GLU A 31 -20.14 -11.11 4.24
C GLU A 31 -19.66 -11.76 2.93
N PHE A 32 -19.80 -11.05 1.81
CA PHE A 32 -19.30 -11.50 0.52
C PHE A 32 -17.78 -11.71 0.54
N ILE A 33 -17.02 -10.73 1.04
CA ILE A 33 -15.56 -10.83 1.17
C ILE A 33 -15.15 -12.01 2.04
N ASN A 34 -15.86 -12.25 3.16
CA ASN A 34 -15.61 -13.39 4.04
C ASN A 34 -15.89 -14.72 3.35
N THR A 35 -17.01 -14.80 2.63
CA THR A 35 -17.37 -15.98 1.83
C THR A 35 -16.27 -16.32 0.84
N MET A 36 -15.81 -15.33 0.06
CA MET A 36 -14.74 -15.51 -0.93
C MET A 36 -13.42 -15.97 -0.28
N ARG A 37 -13.04 -15.35 0.84
CA ARG A 37 -11.81 -15.69 1.58
C ARG A 37 -11.82 -17.13 2.12
N ASN A 38 -12.99 -17.65 2.46
CA ASN A 38 -13.16 -18.97 3.06
C ASN A 38 -13.35 -20.10 2.03
N LEU A 39 -13.32 -19.80 0.73
CA LEU A 39 -13.35 -20.83 -0.31
C LEU A 39 -12.14 -21.76 -0.20
N ARG A 40 -12.32 -23.01 -0.62
CA ARG A 40 -11.25 -24.01 -0.65
C ARG A 40 -10.12 -23.53 -1.56
N SER A 41 -8.90 -23.51 -1.04
CA SER A 41 -7.71 -23.21 -1.83
C SER A 41 -7.37 -24.33 -2.82
N THR A 42 -6.82 -23.96 -3.96
CA THR A 42 -6.16 -24.90 -4.88
C THR A 42 -4.67 -24.97 -4.51
N GLY A 43 -4.23 -26.08 -3.93
CA GLY A 43 -2.85 -26.24 -3.42
C GLY A 43 -2.61 -25.54 -2.08
N GLU A 44 -1.37 -25.13 -1.84
CA GLU A 44 -0.90 -24.61 -0.53
C GLU A 44 -1.24 -23.13 -0.27
N LYS A 45 -1.64 -22.39 -1.30
CA LYS A 45 -1.86 -20.93 -1.20
C LYS A 45 -3.30 -20.62 -0.79
N LYS A 46 -3.48 -19.79 0.24
CA LYS A 46 -4.80 -19.31 0.68
C LYS A 46 -5.45 -18.41 -0.38
N VAL A 47 -6.78 -18.39 -0.40
CA VAL A 47 -7.54 -17.43 -1.21
C VAL A 47 -7.32 -16.03 -0.62
N LEU A 48 -7.02 -15.07 -1.48
CA LEU A 48 -6.81 -13.67 -1.13
C LEU A 48 -7.91 -12.82 -1.77
N VAL A 49 -8.32 -11.77 -1.06
CA VAL A 49 -9.19 -10.73 -1.62
C VAL A 49 -8.40 -9.44 -1.79
N ALA A 50 -8.96 -8.49 -2.54
CA ALA A 50 -8.35 -7.18 -2.73
C ALA A 50 -8.03 -6.50 -1.39
N GLY A 51 -6.85 -5.91 -1.27
CA GLY A 51 -6.37 -5.24 -0.06
C GLY A 51 -5.61 -6.13 0.93
N ASP A 52 -5.64 -7.47 0.79
CA ASP A 52 -4.93 -8.34 1.73
C ASP A 52 -3.42 -8.26 1.65
N LYS A 53 -2.88 -8.06 0.44
CA LYS A 53 -1.43 -7.93 0.25
C LYS A 53 -0.94 -6.58 0.77
N GLU A 54 -1.81 -5.59 0.83
CA GLU A 54 -1.50 -4.23 1.22
C GLU A 54 -1.60 -4.03 2.75
N LYS A 55 -2.13 -5.02 3.50
CA LYS A 55 -2.19 -5.03 4.98
C LYS A 55 -0.82 -5.20 5.66
N HIS A 56 0.15 -4.38 5.27
CA HIS A 56 1.48 -4.32 5.86
C HIS A 56 1.55 -3.44 7.12
N ALA A 57 0.49 -2.70 7.46
CA ALA A 57 0.48 -1.79 8.62
C ALA A 57 0.90 -2.47 9.93
N ARG A 58 0.39 -3.68 10.19
CA ARG A 58 0.77 -4.47 11.39
C ARG A 58 2.25 -4.84 11.42
N LEU A 59 2.83 -5.15 10.27
CA LEU A 59 4.26 -5.46 10.16
C LEU A 59 5.09 -4.21 10.44
N ILE A 60 4.67 -3.06 9.92
CA ILE A 60 5.35 -1.77 10.12
C ILE A 60 5.29 -1.38 11.60
N GLU A 61 4.12 -1.52 12.24
CA GLU A 61 3.95 -1.28 13.69
C GLU A 61 4.88 -2.17 14.52
N GLN A 62 5.00 -3.46 14.17
CA GLN A 62 5.87 -4.40 14.86
C GLN A 62 7.36 -4.08 14.69
N ILE A 63 7.77 -3.66 13.50
CA ILE A 63 9.18 -3.35 13.20
C ILE A 63 9.56 -1.94 13.68
N GLY A 64 8.57 -1.06 13.92
CA GLY A 64 8.79 0.33 14.30
C GLY A 64 9.38 1.18 13.16
N GLY A 65 9.25 0.73 11.92
CA GLY A 65 9.82 1.38 10.74
C GLY A 65 9.50 0.65 9.44
N ILE A 66 9.88 1.28 8.32
CA ILE A 66 9.65 0.73 6.97
C ILE A 66 10.98 0.18 6.43
N PRO A 67 11.05 -1.11 6.03
CA PRO A 67 12.25 -1.67 5.44
C PRO A 67 12.46 -1.11 4.03
N TYR A 68 13.61 -0.50 3.81
CA TYR A 68 14.06 -0.04 2.50
C TYR A 68 15.32 -0.79 2.09
N HIS A 69 15.47 -0.99 0.78
CA HIS A 69 16.72 -1.49 0.21
C HIS A 69 17.87 -0.48 0.48
N PRO A 70 19.10 -0.92 0.79
CA PRO A 70 20.21 -0.01 1.10
C PRO A 70 20.47 1.07 0.04
N ASN A 71 20.25 0.76 -1.24
CA ASN A 71 20.40 1.74 -2.32
C ASN A 71 19.38 2.88 -2.24
N GLN A 72 18.17 2.65 -1.71
CA GLN A 72 17.19 3.71 -1.51
C GLN A 72 17.65 4.70 -0.44
N ILE A 73 18.29 4.20 0.62
CA ILE A 73 18.88 5.04 1.67
C ILE A 73 20.04 5.86 1.10
N LYS A 74 20.92 5.25 0.30
CA LYS A 74 22.02 5.96 -0.37
C LYS A 74 21.52 7.08 -1.28
N ASN A 75 20.52 6.80 -2.11
CA ASN A 75 19.94 7.80 -3.01
C ASN A 75 19.27 8.94 -2.22
N ALA A 76 18.54 8.62 -1.15
CA ALA A 76 17.93 9.63 -0.27
C ALA A 76 19.01 10.51 0.39
N ASP A 77 20.12 9.92 0.82
CA ASP A 77 21.26 10.64 1.41
C ASP A 77 21.95 11.58 0.41
N GLU A 78 22.06 11.17 -0.86
CA GLU A 78 22.60 12.01 -1.93
C GLU A 78 21.67 13.19 -2.22
N LEU A 79 20.36 12.95 -2.32
CA LEU A 79 19.36 14.02 -2.46
C LEU A 79 19.40 14.98 -1.28
N ALA A 80 19.52 14.46 -0.05
CA ALA A 80 19.60 15.28 1.15
C ALA A 80 20.82 16.22 1.13
N LYS A 81 21.98 15.74 0.66
CA LYS A 81 23.18 16.56 0.46
C LYS A 81 22.99 17.64 -0.60
N VAL A 82 22.39 17.29 -1.74
CA VAL A 82 22.14 18.24 -2.85
C VAL A 82 21.23 19.38 -2.41
N HIS A 83 20.20 19.06 -1.62
CA HIS A 83 19.20 20.03 -1.18
C HIS A 83 19.48 20.64 0.20
N GLY A 84 20.56 20.24 0.88
CA GLY A 84 20.94 20.77 2.20
C GLY A 84 19.96 20.43 3.33
N VAL A 85 19.25 19.30 3.24
CA VAL A 85 18.26 18.85 4.24
C VAL A 85 18.81 17.72 5.10
N GLU A 86 18.15 17.48 6.25
CA GLU A 86 18.52 16.39 7.15
C GLU A 86 18.29 15.02 6.49
N LYS A 87 19.20 14.08 6.77
CA LYS A 87 19.15 12.71 6.24
C LYS A 87 18.08 11.87 6.93
N VAL A 88 17.63 10.82 6.23
CA VAL A 88 16.72 9.83 6.81
C VAL A 88 17.38 9.05 7.95
N LYS A 89 16.68 8.91 9.08
CA LYS A 89 17.17 8.16 10.24
C LYS A 89 16.97 6.66 10.03
N VAL A 90 18.07 5.91 9.99
CA VAL A 90 18.02 4.44 9.95
C VAL A 90 17.89 3.89 11.36
N ILE A 91 16.78 3.20 11.64
CA ILE A 91 16.44 2.67 12.97
C ILE A 91 17.14 1.32 13.22
N LYS A 92 17.24 0.46 12.20
CA LYS A 92 17.86 -0.86 12.29
C LYS A 92 18.39 -1.30 10.93
N GLN A 93 19.57 -1.93 10.93
CA GLN A 93 20.20 -2.52 9.75
C GLN A 93 20.21 -4.04 9.92
N TYR A 94 19.84 -4.76 8.87
CA TYR A 94 19.75 -6.22 8.82
C TYR A 94 20.70 -6.76 7.75
#